data_AF-A0A6U3VLZ8-F1
#
_entry.id   AF-A0A6U3VLZ8-F1
#
_cell.length_a   1.000
_cell.length_b   1.000
_cell.length_c   1.000
_cell.angle_alpha   90.00
_cell.angle_beta   90.00
_cell.angle_gamma   90.00
#
_symmetry.space_group_name_H-M   'P 1'
#
loop_
_entity.id
_entity.type
_entity.pdbx_description
1 polymer ?
#
loop_
_entity_poly.entity_id
_entity_poly.type
_entity_poly.pdbx_seq_one_letter_code
_entity_poly.pdbx_strand_id
1 'polypeptide(L)'
;IFRTMFMKTVIVALVFIWQYAAAQNCQSICEDIGKTISTRSLCHKYVKMLPAPKVKNACFDGAKAGAKLCMTLCNGEPARQEAGICNRYRNEQPKPTVLKACETGYNSAFREYRSKENEIRSARDAKPEEADSSEEPSEDTPPEPIEIPAVELKEAPVASGTTIIATLPVAINNEDLEMQILEGQSSVEAVAAFCATHMADNLEACAEQLLPHVERKLEEKGVSLD
;
A
#
# COMPACT_ATOMS: atom_id res chain seq x y z
N ILE A 1 37.22 -5.37 -38.68
CA ILE A 1 37.16 -4.07 -37.95
C ILE A 1 35.72 -3.65 -37.67
N PHE A 2 34.83 -3.61 -38.67
CA PHE A 2 33.41 -3.22 -38.47
C PHE A 2 32.63 -4.14 -37.52
N ARG A 3 32.86 -5.46 -37.61
CA ARG A 3 32.18 -6.48 -36.79
C ARG A 3 32.60 -6.48 -35.31
N THR A 4 33.85 -6.11 -35.03
CA THR A 4 34.39 -5.95 -33.67
C THR A 4 33.98 -4.64 -33.00
N MET A 5 33.63 -3.61 -33.79
CA MET A 5 33.11 -2.34 -33.28
C MET A 5 31.64 -2.47 -32.85
N PHE A 6 30.81 -3.12 -33.67
CA PHE A 6 29.39 -3.37 -33.36
C PHE A 6 29.19 -4.24 -32.11
N MET A 7 30.04 -5.25 -31.91
CA MET A 7 29.92 -6.13 -30.75
C MET A 7 30.27 -5.41 -29.45
N LYS A 8 31.21 -4.46 -29.47
CA LYS A 8 31.57 -3.66 -28.31
C LYS A 8 30.50 -2.62 -27.95
N THR A 9 29.85 -2.00 -28.94
CA THR A 9 28.76 -1.05 -28.68
C THR A 9 27.50 -1.72 -28.14
N VAL A 10 27.17 -2.94 -28.62
CA VAL A 10 26.05 -3.73 -28.11
C VAL A 10 26.29 -4.18 -26.66
N ILE A 11 27.50 -4.63 -26.31
CA ILE A 11 27.82 -5.02 -24.93
C ILE A 11 27.73 -3.82 -23.98
N VAL A 12 28.26 -2.66 -24.38
CA VAL A 12 28.17 -1.43 -23.56
C VAL A 12 26.71 -1.01 -23.39
N ALA A 13 25.90 -1.03 -24.45
CA ALA A 13 24.48 -0.70 -24.37
C ALA A 13 23.72 -1.65 -23.42
N LEU A 14 23.98 -2.97 -23.48
CA LEU A 14 23.33 -3.96 -22.62
C LEU A 14 23.71 -3.79 -21.13
N VAL A 15 24.97 -3.43 -20.83
CA VAL A 15 25.38 -3.12 -19.44
C VAL A 15 24.70 -1.85 -18.92
N PHE A 16 24.54 -0.83 -19.76
CA PHE A 16 23.83 0.40 -19.37
C PHE A 16 22.33 0.18 -19.15
N ILE A 17 21.70 -0.71 -19.92
CA ILE A 17 20.29 -1.07 -19.76
C ILE A 17 20.06 -1.83 -18.44
N TRP A 18 20.97 -2.74 -18.06
CA TRP A 18 20.92 -3.45 -16.78
C TRP A 18 21.00 -2.51 -15.56
N GLN A 19 21.80 -1.45 -15.64
CA GLN A 19 21.95 -0.49 -14.55
C GLN A 19 20.68 0.36 -14.32
N TYR A 20 19.90 0.64 -15.37
CA TYR A 20 18.76 1.55 -15.29
C TYR A 20 17.49 0.91 -14.69
N ALA A 21 17.28 -0.39 -14.89
CA ALA A 21 16.08 -1.09 -14.40
C ALA A 21 16.01 -1.19 -12.87
N ALA A 22 17.15 -1.23 -12.17
CA ALA A 22 17.19 -1.37 -10.71
C ALA A 22 16.67 -0.14 -9.95
N ALA A 23 16.75 1.07 -10.53
CA ALA A 23 16.48 2.32 -9.82
C ALA A 23 14.97 2.65 -9.69
N GLN A 24 14.14 2.30 -10.68
CA GLN A 24 12.69 2.57 -10.61
C GLN A 24 11.96 1.64 -9.63
N ASN A 25 12.50 0.43 -9.41
CA ASN A 25 11.92 -0.56 -8.49
C ASN A 25 12.01 -0.11 -7.02
N CYS A 26 13.06 0.63 -6.64
CA CYS A 26 13.23 1.06 -5.26
C CYS A 26 12.19 2.09 -4.81
N GLN A 27 11.69 2.92 -5.73
CA GLN A 27 10.72 3.94 -5.38
C GLN A 27 9.36 3.35 -5.00
N SER A 28 8.85 2.40 -5.79
CA SER A 28 7.60 1.73 -5.47
C SER A 28 7.70 0.89 -4.19
N ILE A 29 8.79 0.13 -4.00
CA ILE A 29 9.04 -0.64 -2.77
C ILE A 29 9.00 0.26 -1.54
N CYS A 30 9.69 1.41 -1.60
CA CYS A 30 9.74 2.34 -0.48
C CYS A 30 8.42 3.08 -0.24
N GLU A 31 7.63 3.30 -1.30
CA GLU A 31 6.28 3.84 -1.19
C GLU A 31 5.34 2.85 -0.49
N ASP A 32 5.36 1.59 -0.89
CA ASP A 32 4.52 0.54 -0.30
C ASP A 32 4.88 0.30 1.18
N ILE A 33 6.17 0.20 1.50
CA ILE A 33 6.62 0.13 2.89
C ILE A 33 6.24 1.40 3.64
N GLY A 34 6.31 2.57 2.99
CA GLY A 34 5.88 3.85 3.54
C GLY A 34 4.39 3.89 3.93
N LYS A 35 3.52 3.19 3.19
CA LYS A 35 2.09 3.05 3.55
C LYS A 35 1.91 2.27 4.86
N THR A 36 2.74 1.25 5.11
CA THR A 36 2.71 0.48 6.37
C THR A 36 3.26 1.29 7.56
N ILE A 37 4.21 2.18 7.33
CA ILE A 37 4.86 3.01 8.36
C ILE A 37 4.19 4.38 8.42
N SER A 38 3.11 4.50 9.19
CA SER A 38 2.44 5.80 9.37
C SER A 38 3.32 6.81 10.12
N THR A 39 3.65 7.93 9.50
CA THR A 39 4.35 9.04 10.19
C THR A 39 3.59 9.52 11.44
N ARG A 40 2.25 9.40 11.43
CA ARG A 40 1.40 9.75 12.57
C ARG A 40 1.60 8.79 13.75
N SER A 41 1.79 7.49 13.51
CA SER A 41 2.03 6.50 14.57
C SER A 41 3.42 6.70 15.19
N LEU A 42 4.44 6.96 14.37
CA LEU A 42 5.80 7.30 14.84
C LEU A 42 5.81 8.54 15.73
N CYS A 43 4.99 9.53 15.39
CA CYS A 43 4.96 10.83 16.05
C CYS A 43 3.77 11.05 17.00
N HIS A 44 3.02 10.01 17.38
CA HIS A 44 1.74 10.11 18.12
C HIS A 44 1.85 11.02 19.36
N LYS A 45 2.96 10.93 20.10
CA LYS A 45 3.25 11.74 21.30
C LYS A 45 3.38 13.23 21.02
N TYR A 46 3.86 13.59 19.83
CA TYR A 46 4.17 14.97 19.43
C TYR A 46 3.05 15.61 18.62
N VAL A 47 2.13 14.83 18.06
CA VAL A 47 1.00 15.31 17.26
C VAL A 47 0.09 16.27 18.05
N LYS A 48 -0.14 16.00 19.33
CA LYS A 48 -1.00 16.81 20.21
C LYS A 48 -0.20 17.71 21.18
N MET A 49 1.12 17.76 21.05
CA MET A 49 1.99 18.49 21.97
C MET A 49 2.07 19.98 21.58
N LEU A 50 1.94 20.86 22.57
CA LEU A 50 2.11 22.30 22.38
C LEU A 50 3.60 22.70 22.40
N PRO A 51 3.99 23.73 21.63
CA PRO A 51 3.17 24.52 20.72
C PRO A 51 2.93 23.82 19.37
N ALA A 52 1.65 23.62 19.04
CA ALA A 52 1.24 23.21 17.70
C ALA A 52 1.29 24.40 16.74
N PRO A 53 1.64 24.22 15.44
CA PRO A 53 1.99 22.97 14.77
C PRO A 53 3.50 22.62 14.84
N LYS A 54 4.33 23.47 15.46
CA LYS A 54 5.81 23.38 15.39
C LYS A 54 6.36 22.04 15.85
N VAL A 55 5.93 21.58 17.03
CA VAL A 55 6.41 20.32 17.61
C VAL A 55 6.02 19.11 16.75
N LYS A 56 4.79 19.10 16.22
CA LYS A 56 4.33 18.07 15.28
C LYS A 56 5.19 18.05 14.02
N ASN A 57 5.37 19.21 13.40
CA ASN A 57 6.10 19.33 12.14
C ASN A 57 7.57 18.93 12.31
N ALA A 58 8.19 19.26 13.44
CA ALA A 58 9.56 18.81 13.72
C ALA A 58 9.68 17.29 13.79
N CYS A 59 8.73 16.62 14.44
CA CYS A 59 8.70 15.15 14.44
C CYS A 59 8.50 14.58 13.03
N PHE A 60 7.58 15.16 12.25
CA PHE A 60 7.28 14.68 10.90
C PHE A 60 8.47 14.88 9.95
N ASP A 61 9.15 16.02 10.02
CA ASP A 61 10.35 16.30 9.24
C ASP A 61 11.48 15.32 9.60
N GLY A 62 11.65 15.01 10.90
CA GLY A 62 12.58 13.97 11.35
C GLY A 62 12.22 12.58 10.82
N ALA A 63 10.96 12.18 10.91
CA ALA A 63 10.47 10.90 10.38
C ALA A 63 10.67 10.78 8.87
N LYS A 64 10.36 11.84 8.11
CA LYS A 64 10.61 11.90 6.66
C LYS A 64 12.09 11.80 6.31
N ALA A 65 12.96 12.40 7.12
CA ALA A 65 14.40 12.26 6.93
C ALA A 65 14.88 10.82 7.21
N GLY A 66 14.30 10.15 8.21
CA GLY A 66 14.54 8.73 8.48
C GLY A 66 14.02 7.81 7.38
N ALA A 67 12.92 8.17 6.71
CA ALA A 67 12.35 7.40 5.61
C ALA A 67 13.25 7.31 4.37
N LYS A 68 14.17 8.27 4.19
CA LYS A 68 15.19 8.19 3.14
C LYS A 68 16.09 6.96 3.27
N LEU A 69 16.19 6.38 4.47
CA LEU A 69 16.93 5.13 4.70
C LEU A 69 16.43 3.99 3.81
N CYS A 70 15.14 3.97 3.46
CA CYS A 70 14.60 2.96 2.58
C CYS A 70 15.33 2.92 1.23
N MET A 71 15.58 4.09 0.64
CA MET A 71 16.30 4.20 -0.62
C MET A 71 17.76 3.76 -0.48
N THR A 72 18.44 4.15 0.61
CA THR A 72 19.80 3.70 0.91
C THR A 72 19.88 2.18 1.02
N LEU A 73 18.95 1.56 1.76
CA LEU A 73 18.84 0.11 1.90
C LEU A 73 18.55 -0.57 0.58
N CYS A 74 17.62 -0.03 -0.21
CA CYS A 74 17.28 -0.58 -1.52
C CYS A 74 18.46 -0.50 -2.50
N ASN A 75 19.22 0.60 -2.49
CA ASN A 75 20.44 0.72 -3.30
C ASN A 75 21.57 -0.22 -2.83
N GLY A 76 21.38 -0.97 -1.74
CA GLY A 76 22.40 -1.86 -1.16
C GLY A 76 23.50 -1.13 -0.41
N GLU A 77 23.29 0.15 -0.10
CA GLU A 77 24.22 0.94 0.70
C GLU A 77 24.02 0.63 2.19
N PRO A 78 25.08 0.69 3.01
CA PRO A 78 24.98 0.40 4.44
C PRO A 78 24.12 1.44 5.16
N ALA A 79 23.09 0.98 5.86
CA ALA A 79 22.27 1.81 6.74
C ALA A 79 23.09 2.38 7.91
N ARG A 80 23.46 3.65 7.81
CA ARG A 80 24.12 4.41 8.89
C ARG A 80 23.22 5.55 9.34
N GLN A 81 23.21 5.80 10.65
CA GLN A 81 22.56 7.00 11.18
C GLN A 81 23.34 8.23 10.73
N GLU A 82 22.63 9.21 10.21
CA GLU A 82 23.17 10.47 9.75
C GLU A 82 23.18 11.48 10.91
N ALA A 83 24.35 12.05 11.18
CA ALA A 83 24.50 13.06 12.21
C ALA A 83 23.92 14.40 11.74
N GLY A 84 23.29 15.13 12.64
CA GLY A 84 22.89 16.51 12.38
C GLY A 84 21.60 16.72 11.58
N ILE A 85 20.83 15.66 11.32
CA ILE A 85 19.49 15.71 10.69
C ILE A 85 18.60 16.79 11.34
N CYS A 86 18.65 16.89 12.67
CA CYS A 86 17.80 17.79 13.45
C CYS A 86 18.46 19.12 13.82
N ASN A 87 19.63 19.46 13.25
CA ASN A 87 20.37 20.68 13.59
C ASN A 87 19.54 21.96 13.35
N ARG A 88 18.64 21.95 12.37
CA ARG A 88 17.70 23.07 12.10
C ARG A 88 16.91 23.46 13.35
N TYR A 89 16.45 22.46 14.11
CA TYR A 89 15.58 22.66 15.28
C TYR A 89 16.32 23.06 16.55
N ARG A 90 17.65 22.98 16.56
CA ARG A 90 18.46 23.34 17.74
C ARG A 90 18.24 24.79 18.18
N ASN A 91 17.90 25.66 17.22
CA ASN A 91 17.70 27.08 17.44
C ASN A 91 16.22 27.50 17.48
N GLU A 92 15.28 26.58 17.21
CA GLU A 92 13.84 26.89 17.18
C GLU A 92 13.23 26.84 18.59
N GLN A 93 12.33 27.77 18.93
CA GLN A 93 11.61 27.73 20.21
C GLN A 93 10.29 26.93 20.11
N PRO A 94 9.96 26.08 21.12
CA PRO A 94 10.74 25.75 22.31
C PRO A 94 11.91 24.79 22.02
N LYS A 95 13.13 25.21 22.36
CA LYS A 95 14.39 24.54 21.98
C LYS A 95 14.45 23.04 22.31
N PRO A 96 14.23 22.59 23.56
CA PRO A 96 14.41 21.17 23.88
C PRO A 96 13.30 20.30 23.26
N THR A 97 12.07 20.82 23.18
CA THR A 97 10.92 20.04 22.73
C THR A 97 10.95 19.82 21.22
N VAL A 98 11.24 20.86 20.44
CA VAL A 98 11.24 20.79 18.98
C VAL A 98 12.41 19.92 18.48
N LEU A 99 13.61 20.09 19.06
CA LEU A 99 14.76 19.24 18.76
C LEU A 99 14.47 17.76 19.07
N LYS A 100 13.98 17.48 20.28
CA LYS A 100 13.66 16.11 20.71
C LYS A 100 12.55 15.48 19.87
N ALA A 101 11.58 16.27 19.42
CA ALA A 101 10.53 15.81 18.52
C ALA A 101 11.13 15.34 17.20
N CYS A 102 12.01 16.13 16.59
CA CYS A 102 12.72 15.72 15.37
C CYS A 102 13.56 14.46 15.57
N GLU A 103 14.38 14.41 16.63
CA GLU A 103 15.23 13.24 16.92
C GLU A 103 14.38 11.98 17.12
N THR A 104 13.23 12.11 17.80
CA THR A 104 12.32 10.97 18.00
C THR A 104 11.71 10.51 16.69
N GLY A 105 11.25 11.43 15.84
CA GLY A 105 10.73 11.09 14.52
C GLY A 105 11.76 10.37 13.67
N TYR A 106 12.98 10.91 13.59
CA TYR A 106 14.08 10.32 12.85
C TYR A 106 14.45 8.92 13.36
N ASN A 107 14.69 8.77 14.66
CA ASN A 107 15.09 7.50 15.25
C ASN A 107 14.00 6.43 15.13
N SER A 108 12.73 6.82 15.23
CA SER A 108 11.61 5.88 15.08
C SER A 108 11.50 5.41 13.64
N ALA A 109 11.51 6.32 12.65
CA ALA A 109 11.51 5.96 11.24
C ALA A 109 12.74 5.09 10.88
N PHE A 110 13.93 5.50 11.29
CA PHE A 110 15.17 4.76 11.05
C PHE A 110 15.08 3.32 11.55
N ARG A 111 14.53 3.10 12.75
CA ARG A 111 14.35 1.76 13.32
C ARG A 111 13.34 0.93 12.53
N GLU A 112 12.21 1.50 12.13
CA GLU A 112 11.20 0.79 11.34
C GLU A 112 11.74 0.41 9.94
N TYR A 113 12.37 1.34 9.23
CA TYR A 113 12.93 1.02 7.91
C TYR A 113 14.08 0.02 8.00
N ARG A 114 14.85 0.03 9.09
CA ARG A 114 15.89 -0.96 9.34
C ARG A 114 15.32 -2.33 9.71
N SER A 115 14.21 -2.41 10.44
CA SER A 115 13.56 -3.70 10.71
C SER A 115 13.01 -4.35 9.42
N LYS A 116 12.68 -3.50 8.43
CA LYS A 116 12.25 -3.88 7.08
C LYS A 116 13.39 -4.10 6.08
N GLU A 117 14.67 -4.05 6.50
CA GLU A 117 15.83 -4.18 5.59
C GLU A 117 15.80 -5.47 4.75
N ASN A 118 15.43 -6.60 5.35
CA ASN A 118 15.34 -7.86 4.62
C ASN A 118 14.22 -7.85 3.58
N GLU A 119 13.06 -7.26 3.92
CA GLU A 119 11.91 -7.11 3.02
C GLU A 119 12.25 -6.21 1.83
N ILE A 120 12.91 -5.08 2.09
CA ILE A 120 13.41 -4.15 1.06
C ILE A 120 14.38 -4.88 0.12
N ARG A 121 15.34 -5.62 0.69
CA ARG A 121 16.35 -6.34 -0.10
C ARG A 121 15.72 -7.47 -0.91
N SER A 122 14.81 -8.25 -0.32
CA SER A 122 14.13 -9.33 -1.04
C SER A 122 13.25 -8.79 -2.16
N ALA A 123 12.52 -7.69 -1.93
CA ALA A 123 11.65 -7.09 -2.94
C ALA A 123 12.44 -6.55 -4.13
N ARG A 124 13.65 -6.02 -3.88
CA ARG A 124 14.57 -5.60 -4.95
C ARG A 124 15.09 -6.79 -5.75
N ASP A 125 15.52 -7.84 -5.07
CA ASP A 125 16.15 -9.00 -5.69
C ASP A 125 15.14 -9.94 -6.40
N ALA A 126 13.85 -9.87 -6.02
CA ALA A 126 12.79 -10.75 -6.52
C ALA A 126 12.25 -10.44 -7.91
N LYS A 127 12.68 -9.36 -8.61
CA LYS A 127 12.08 -8.99 -9.91
C LYS A 127 13.08 -8.84 -11.06
N PRO A 128 13.26 -9.90 -11.87
CA PRO A 128 13.61 -9.81 -13.29
C PRO A 128 12.37 -10.08 -14.18
N GLU A 129 12.10 -9.17 -15.14
CA GLU A 129 11.08 -9.24 -16.22
C GLU A 129 9.61 -9.22 -15.72
N GLU A 130 8.62 -8.54 -16.31
CA GLU A 130 8.43 -8.15 -17.70
C GLU A 130 8.02 -6.69 -17.86
N ALA A 131 8.63 -6.06 -18.85
CA ALA A 131 8.01 -5.02 -19.64
C ALA A 131 7.90 -5.60 -21.05
N ASP A 132 6.77 -6.22 -21.41
CA ASP A 132 6.31 -6.30 -22.80
C ASP A 132 4.84 -6.73 -22.89
N SER A 133 4.25 -6.47 -24.06
CA SER A 133 2.94 -6.88 -24.55
C SER A 133 1.77 -5.90 -24.29
N SER A 134 1.74 -4.86 -25.13
CA SER A 134 0.51 -4.39 -25.75
C SER A 134 -0.37 -5.55 -26.22
N GLU A 135 -1.65 -5.57 -25.83
CA GLU A 135 -2.76 -6.02 -26.67
C GLU A 135 -4.11 -5.57 -26.08
N GLU A 136 -4.72 -4.57 -26.71
CA GLU A 136 -6.17 -4.56 -26.99
C GLU A 136 -6.35 -5.22 -28.38
N PRO A 137 -7.56 -5.59 -28.87
CA PRO A 137 -8.83 -5.99 -28.22
C PRO A 137 -9.52 -7.21 -28.93
N SER A 138 -10.54 -7.85 -28.33
CA SER A 138 -11.74 -8.44 -28.99
C SER A 138 -12.58 -9.22 -27.95
N GLU A 139 -13.84 -8.88 -27.70
CA GLU A 139 -15.09 -9.15 -28.45
C GLU A 139 -15.69 -10.54 -28.18
N ASP A 140 -16.90 -10.52 -27.60
CA ASP A 140 -18.01 -11.48 -27.54
C ASP A 140 -17.73 -13.00 -27.54
N THR A 141 -18.28 -13.71 -26.54
CA THR A 141 -19.42 -14.66 -26.72
C THR A 141 -19.82 -15.26 -25.35
N PRO A 142 -21.11 -15.29 -24.97
CA PRO A 142 -21.58 -15.94 -23.74
C PRO A 142 -21.91 -17.42 -23.94
N PRO A 143 -21.79 -18.25 -22.89
CA PRO A 143 -22.73 -19.37 -22.72
C PRO A 143 -23.44 -19.38 -21.36
N GLU A 144 -24.72 -19.77 -21.47
CA GLU A 144 -25.78 -19.98 -20.49
C GLU A 144 -25.54 -21.16 -19.49
N PRO A 145 -26.42 -21.34 -18.48
CA PRO A 145 -26.08 -21.78 -17.13
C PRO A 145 -26.29 -23.29 -16.88
N ILE A 146 -25.60 -23.83 -15.86
CA ILE A 146 -25.82 -25.18 -15.33
C ILE A 146 -26.17 -25.08 -13.84
N GLU A 147 -27.24 -25.78 -13.45
CA GLU A 147 -27.90 -25.74 -12.15
C GLU A 147 -27.33 -26.72 -11.09
N ILE A 148 -27.65 -26.41 -9.81
CA ILE A 148 -27.78 -27.23 -8.55
C ILE A 148 -26.55 -27.93 -7.92
N PRO A 149 -26.51 -28.24 -6.59
CA PRO A 149 -27.38 -27.86 -5.45
C PRO A 149 -26.66 -27.42 -4.15
N ALA A 150 -27.46 -26.86 -3.24
CA ALA A 150 -27.15 -26.31 -1.91
C ALA A 150 -26.42 -27.25 -0.93
N VAL A 151 -25.52 -26.66 -0.11
CA VAL A 151 -25.15 -27.19 1.21
C VAL A 151 -25.23 -26.10 2.27
N GLU A 152 -25.87 -26.53 3.35
CA GLU A 152 -26.49 -25.79 4.44
C GLU A 152 -25.50 -25.47 5.58
N LEU A 153 -25.48 -24.19 5.95
CA LEU A 153 -25.36 -23.59 7.29
C LEU A 153 -24.61 -24.32 8.42
N LYS A 154 -23.63 -23.61 8.99
CA LYS A 154 -23.49 -23.51 10.46
C LYS A 154 -23.12 -22.08 10.88
N GLU A 155 -24.13 -21.38 11.39
CA GLU A 155 -24.07 -20.18 12.25
C GLU A 155 -23.39 -20.52 13.60
N ALA A 156 -22.93 -19.65 14.51
CA ALA A 156 -23.08 -18.22 14.82
C ALA A 156 -22.01 -17.90 15.93
N PRO A 157 -21.82 -16.67 16.49
CA PRO A 157 -22.85 -15.65 16.73
C PRO A 157 -22.46 -14.21 16.37
N VAL A 158 -23.33 -13.54 15.61
CA VAL A 158 -23.31 -12.10 15.39
C VAL A 158 -24.40 -11.47 16.26
N ALA A 159 -23.98 -10.58 17.16
CA ALA A 159 -24.89 -9.82 18.00
C ALA A 159 -25.39 -8.58 17.24
N SER A 160 -26.70 -8.61 16.98
CA SER A 160 -27.65 -7.52 17.22
C SER A 160 -27.66 -6.31 16.27
N GLY A 161 -28.67 -6.33 15.37
CA GLY A 161 -29.48 -5.15 15.05
C GLY A 161 -29.07 -4.38 13.79
N THR A 162 -29.32 -4.93 12.60
CA THR A 162 -29.14 -4.18 11.36
C THR A 162 -30.10 -4.65 10.29
N THR A 163 -30.95 -3.73 9.82
CA THR A 163 -31.85 -3.95 8.68
C THR A 163 -31.00 -4.15 7.43
N ILE A 164 -31.20 -5.24 6.70
CA ILE A 164 -30.49 -5.50 5.43
C ILE A 164 -31.16 -4.63 4.35
N ILE A 165 -30.43 -3.67 3.78
CA ILE A 165 -30.95 -2.78 2.73
C ILE A 165 -30.75 -3.38 1.34
N ALA A 166 -29.64 -4.06 1.11
CA ALA A 166 -29.35 -4.63 -0.20
C ALA A 166 -28.53 -5.91 -0.08
N THR A 167 -29.02 -6.99 -0.69
CA THR A 167 -28.25 -8.20 -0.96
C THR A 167 -27.70 -8.12 -2.39
N LEU A 168 -26.39 -8.25 -2.53
CA LEU A 168 -25.69 -8.28 -3.81
C LEU A 168 -24.98 -9.63 -3.96
N PRO A 169 -25.29 -10.43 -4.99
CA PRO A 169 -24.49 -11.60 -5.30
C PRO A 169 -23.15 -11.15 -5.89
N VAL A 170 -22.07 -11.67 -5.30
CA VAL A 170 -20.69 -11.41 -5.68
C VAL A 170 -20.02 -12.75 -5.95
N ALA A 171 -19.59 -12.96 -7.20
CA ALA A 171 -18.90 -14.17 -7.61
C ALA A 171 -17.40 -14.05 -7.32
N ILE A 172 -16.86 -14.91 -6.46
CA ILE A 172 -15.42 -15.00 -6.16
C ILE A 172 -14.99 -16.45 -6.40
N ASN A 173 -13.99 -16.67 -7.26
CA ASN A 173 -13.42 -18.00 -7.54
C ASN A 173 -14.47 -19.08 -7.88
N ASN A 174 -15.52 -18.70 -8.63
CA ASN A 174 -16.69 -19.54 -8.98
C ASN A 174 -17.65 -19.86 -7.82
N GLU A 175 -17.61 -19.12 -6.71
CA GLU A 175 -18.62 -19.17 -5.65
C GLU A 175 -19.42 -17.87 -5.63
N ASP A 176 -20.75 -17.96 -5.80
CA ASP A 176 -21.67 -16.84 -5.66
C ASP A 176 -21.95 -16.61 -4.17
N LEU A 177 -21.32 -15.57 -3.64
CA LEU A 177 -21.41 -15.20 -2.24
C LEU A 177 -22.30 -13.96 -2.10
N GLU A 178 -23.34 -14.07 -1.27
CA GLU A 178 -24.29 -12.98 -1.06
C GLU A 178 -23.71 -11.95 -0.08
N MET A 179 -23.28 -10.81 -0.61
CA MET A 179 -22.86 -9.67 0.18
C MET A 179 -24.10 -8.90 0.66
N GLN A 180 -24.28 -8.83 1.98
CA GLN A 180 -25.35 -8.07 2.60
C GLN A 180 -24.85 -6.69 3.01
N ILE A 181 -25.52 -5.65 2.53
CA ILE A 181 -25.26 -4.25 2.89
C ILE A 181 -26.30 -3.83 3.92
N LEU A 182 -25.83 -3.42 5.09
CA LEU A 182 -26.69 -3.06 6.23
C LEU A 182 -27.02 -1.57 6.24
N GLU A 183 -28.14 -1.22 6.87
CA GLU A 183 -28.59 0.17 7.02
C GLU A 183 -27.59 1.05 7.76
N GLY A 184 -27.13 2.12 7.09
CA GLY A 184 -26.12 3.06 7.61
C GLY A 184 -24.67 2.64 7.44
N GLN A 185 -24.38 1.52 6.74
CA GLN A 185 -23.02 1.17 6.34
C GLN A 185 -22.67 1.80 5.00
N SER A 186 -21.45 2.33 4.90
CA SER A 186 -20.91 2.82 3.62
C SER A 186 -20.57 1.66 2.68
N SER A 187 -20.61 1.91 1.36
CA SER A 187 -20.22 0.96 0.32
C SER A 187 -18.84 0.34 0.58
N VAL A 188 -17.90 1.18 1.05
CA VAL A 188 -16.52 0.80 1.37
C VAL A 188 -16.45 -0.15 2.58
N GLU A 189 -17.23 0.10 3.63
CA GLU A 189 -17.24 -0.73 4.83
C GLU A 189 -17.89 -2.09 4.58
N ALA A 190 -18.97 -2.14 3.78
CA ALA A 190 -19.61 -3.39 3.41
C ALA A 190 -18.68 -4.28 2.57
N VAL A 191 -17.99 -3.69 1.58
CA VAL A 191 -17.00 -4.38 0.75
C VAL A 191 -15.81 -4.85 1.58
N ALA A 192 -15.30 -4.01 2.48
CA ALA A 192 -14.18 -4.39 3.36
C ALA A 192 -14.55 -5.54 4.30
N ALA A 193 -15.76 -5.55 4.87
CA ALA A 193 -16.23 -6.64 5.73
C ALA A 193 -16.42 -7.95 4.95
N PHE A 194 -16.91 -7.87 3.72
CA PHE A 194 -17.08 -9.01 2.84
C PHE A 194 -15.75 -9.60 2.38
N CYS A 195 -14.83 -8.74 1.91
CA CYS A 195 -13.47 -9.14 1.53
C CYS A 195 -12.70 -9.72 2.72
N ALA A 196 -12.88 -9.21 3.94
CA ALA A 196 -12.27 -9.78 5.13
C ALA A 196 -12.81 -11.16 5.51
N THR A 197 -14.05 -11.45 5.15
CA THR A 197 -14.70 -12.74 5.46
C THR A 197 -14.35 -13.81 4.44
N HIS A 198 -14.27 -13.45 3.15
CA HIS A 198 -14.12 -14.41 2.06
C HIS A 198 -12.75 -14.38 1.37
N MET A 199 -11.96 -13.32 1.53
CA MET A 199 -10.66 -13.12 0.88
C MET A 199 -9.64 -12.40 1.79
N ALA A 200 -9.39 -12.96 2.98
CA ALA A 200 -8.49 -12.37 3.98
C ALA A 200 -7.04 -12.16 3.51
N ASP A 201 -6.56 -12.98 2.56
CA ASP A 201 -5.18 -12.90 2.05
C ASP A 201 -5.01 -11.86 0.93
N ASN A 202 -6.11 -11.37 0.34
CA ASN A 202 -6.12 -10.45 -0.79
C ASN A 202 -7.15 -9.31 -0.61
N LEU A 203 -7.16 -8.71 0.59
CA LEU A 203 -8.09 -7.66 0.99
C LEU A 203 -8.09 -6.45 0.04
N GLU A 204 -6.91 -5.97 -0.36
CA GLU A 204 -6.79 -4.78 -1.22
C GLU A 204 -7.24 -5.07 -2.65
N ALA A 205 -6.84 -6.21 -3.23
CA ALA A 205 -7.29 -6.59 -4.57
C ALA A 205 -8.80 -6.88 -4.63
N CYS A 206 -9.36 -7.49 -3.58
CA CYS A 206 -10.80 -7.72 -3.46
C CYS A 206 -11.56 -6.40 -3.36
N ALA A 207 -11.10 -5.46 -2.53
CA ALA A 207 -11.76 -4.16 -2.38
C ALA A 207 -11.66 -3.32 -3.67
N GLU A 208 -10.49 -3.25 -4.31
CA GLU A 208 -10.31 -2.46 -5.54
C GLU A 208 -11.16 -2.97 -6.71
N GLN A 209 -11.37 -4.28 -6.82
CA GLN A 209 -12.21 -4.85 -7.86
C GLN A 209 -13.70 -4.77 -7.52
N LEU A 210 -14.06 -5.00 -6.25
CA LEU A 210 -15.46 -5.15 -5.87
C LEU A 210 -16.17 -3.82 -5.64
N LEU A 211 -15.46 -2.83 -5.11
CA LEU A 211 -15.99 -1.50 -4.79
C LEU A 211 -16.63 -0.77 -5.98
N PRO A 212 -16.00 -0.66 -7.17
CA PRO A 212 -16.64 0.00 -8.31
C PRO A 212 -17.88 -0.76 -8.83
N HIS A 213 -17.93 -2.08 -8.66
CA HIS A 213 -19.09 -2.88 -9.06
C HIS A 213 -20.25 -2.75 -8.07
N VAL A 214 -19.94 -2.60 -6.78
CA VAL A 214 -20.92 -2.43 -5.71
C VAL A 214 -21.54 -1.04 -5.75
N GLU A 215 -20.72 0.00 -5.95
CA GLU A 215 -21.20 1.38 -6.09
C GLU A 215 -22.15 1.51 -7.29
N ARG A 216 -21.77 0.98 -8.45
CA ARG A 216 -22.63 0.95 -9.64
C ARG A 216 -23.95 0.20 -9.40
N LYS A 217 -23.93 -0.93 -8.69
CA LYS A 217 -25.16 -1.69 -8.36
C LYS A 217 -26.03 -1.00 -7.31
N LEU A 218 -25.45 -0.23 -6.41
CA LEU A 218 -26.18 0.57 -5.42
C LEU A 218 -26.89 1.75 -6.09
N GLU A 219 -26.22 2.41 -7.04
CA GLU A 219 -26.81 3.45 -7.89
C GLU A 219 -27.99 2.93 -8.73
N GLU A 220 -27.84 1.75 -9.35
CA GLU A 220 -28.92 1.09 -10.13
C GLU A 220 -30.15 0.74 -9.26
N LYS A 221 -29.93 0.36 -8.00
CA LYS A 221 -31.01 0.05 -7.05
C LYS A 221 -31.59 1.31 -6.38
N GLY A 222 -31.09 2.50 -6.71
CA GLY A 222 -31.56 3.77 -6.15
C GLY A 222 -31.29 3.94 -4.66
N VAL A 223 -30.27 3.25 -4.12
CA VAL A 223 -29.89 3.32 -2.71
C VAL A 223 -28.70 4.27 -2.57
N SER A 224 -28.97 5.50 -2.13
CA SER A 224 -27.93 6.49 -1.81
C SER A 224 -27.44 6.30 -0.37
N LEU A 225 -26.15 5.99 -0.21
CA LEU A 225 -25.47 5.98 1.09
C LEU A 225 -24.71 7.31 1.22
N ASP A 226 -25.31 8.29 1.90
CA ASP A 226 -24.68 9.54 2.33
C ASP A 226 -23.82 9.33 3.59
#